data_AF-A0A2W0AXQ3-F1
#
_entry.id   AF-A0A2W0AXQ3-F1
#
_cell.length_a   1.000
_cell.length_b   1.000
_cell.length_c   1.000
_cell.angle_alpha   90.00
_cell.angle_beta   90.00
_cell.angle_gamma   90.00
#
_symmetry.space_group_name_H-M   'P 1'
#
loop_
_entity.id
_entity.type
_entity.pdbx_description
1 polymer ?
#
loop_
_entity_poly.entity_id
_entity_poly.type
_entity_poly.pdbx_seq_one_letter_code
_entity_poly.pdbx_strand_id
1 'polypeptide(L)'
;MSRIRSLRPNVTREEAAAEFSPAGPAGLVRHLIFGPLRSVADFYLPFRLFQVEVGNAGKRDQHILGLEAVMGVLDLYHFEEIPGASEIISVDTRNHPESRLNDARAQELVINKFQRALFSKGFFRMRELSIVAAPLPGELYIPYWVGFRGSGMRARVSVMDAVRHRIEGSKVRYLLQTWLTAPS
;
A
#
# COMPACT_ATOMS: atom_id res chain seq x y z
N MET A 1 -5.98 18.09 12.31
CA MET A 1 -5.17 17.54 11.21
C MET A 1 -3.84 17.12 11.81
N SER A 2 -3.32 15.98 11.37
CA SER A 2 -2.09 15.37 11.87
C SER A 2 -1.00 15.51 10.82
N ARG A 3 0.22 15.74 11.28
CA ARG A 3 1.41 15.79 10.43
C ARG A 3 1.99 14.39 10.31
N ILE A 4 1.96 13.82 9.11
CA ILE A 4 2.48 12.48 8.82
C ILE A 4 3.76 12.54 7.99
N ARG A 5 4.58 11.48 8.06
CA ARG A 5 5.72 11.25 7.18
C ARG A 5 5.28 10.30 6.07
N SER A 6 5.27 10.77 4.83
CA SER A 6 4.83 9.98 3.69
C SER A 6 5.92 9.86 2.63
N LEU A 7 5.93 8.77 1.87
CA LEU A 7 6.70 8.75 0.63
C LEU A 7 6.20 9.84 -0.32
N ARG A 8 7.13 10.41 -1.07
CA ARG A 8 6.82 11.31 -2.16
C ARG A 8 6.06 10.53 -3.24
N PRO A 9 4.88 11.00 -3.67
CA PRO A 9 4.22 10.40 -4.81
C PRO A 9 5.06 10.64 -6.07
N ASN A 10 5.20 9.60 -6.89
CA ASN A 10 5.83 9.67 -8.22
C ASN A 10 4.83 10.04 -9.32
N VAL A 11 3.53 10.06 -8.97
CA VAL A 11 2.42 10.38 -9.88
C VAL A 11 1.65 11.56 -9.29
N THR A 12 1.38 12.57 -10.12
CA THR A 12 0.55 13.72 -9.77
C THR A 12 -0.93 13.36 -9.73
N ARG A 13 -1.75 14.24 -9.14
CA ARG A 13 -3.21 14.06 -9.10
C ARG A 13 -3.81 14.08 -10.50
N GLU A 14 -3.29 14.93 -11.38
CA GLU A 14 -3.73 15.11 -12.75
C GLU A 14 -3.43 13.86 -13.59
N GLU A 15 -2.24 13.29 -13.45
CA GLU A 15 -1.87 12.02 -14.10
C GLU A 15 -2.77 10.88 -13.61
N ALA A 16 -2.99 10.77 -12.30
CA ALA A 16 -3.90 9.78 -11.75
C ALA A 16 -5.35 9.96 -12.25
N ALA A 17 -5.82 11.20 -12.41
CA ALA A 17 -7.15 11.49 -12.97
C ALA A 17 -7.26 11.01 -14.42
N ALA A 18 -6.22 11.24 -15.23
CA ALA A 18 -6.14 10.77 -16.61
C ALA A 18 -6.12 9.23 -16.68
N GLU A 19 -5.34 8.57 -15.82
CA GLU A 19 -5.28 7.11 -15.69
C GLU A 19 -6.61 6.50 -15.26
N PHE A 20 -7.31 7.12 -14.31
CA PHE A 20 -8.62 6.64 -13.92
C PHE A 20 -9.60 6.74 -15.09
N SER A 21 -9.49 7.80 -15.90
CA SER A 21 -10.42 8.16 -16.98
C SER A 21 -9.73 8.14 -18.35
N PRO A 22 -9.25 6.98 -18.83
CA PRO A 22 -8.50 6.92 -20.07
C PRO A 22 -9.35 7.43 -21.23
N ALA A 23 -8.75 8.19 -22.15
CA ALA A 23 -9.44 8.69 -23.34
C ALA A 23 -9.79 7.55 -24.32
N GLY A 24 -10.72 7.81 -25.24
CA GLY A 24 -11.05 6.90 -26.34
C GLY A 24 -12.14 5.86 -26.03
N PRO A 25 -12.29 4.84 -26.89
CA PRO A 25 -13.42 3.91 -26.84
C PRO A 25 -13.55 3.16 -25.52
N ALA A 26 -12.42 2.75 -24.92
CA ALA A 26 -12.40 2.09 -23.61
C ALA A 26 -12.87 3.02 -22.48
N GLY A 27 -12.54 4.31 -22.55
CA GLY A 27 -13.02 5.33 -21.63
C GLY A 27 -14.53 5.54 -21.72
N LEU A 28 -15.06 5.61 -22.94
CA LEU A 28 -16.50 5.75 -23.19
C LEU A 28 -17.27 4.54 -22.65
N VAL A 29 -16.80 3.31 -22.90
CA VAL A 29 -17.40 2.09 -22.34
C VAL A 29 -17.36 2.13 -20.81
N ARG A 30 -16.23 2.52 -20.21
CA ARG A 30 -16.09 2.61 -18.75
C ARG A 30 -17.02 3.66 -18.15
N HIS A 31 -17.21 4.81 -18.81
CA HIS A 31 -18.16 5.85 -18.40
C HIS A 31 -19.61 5.37 -18.47
N LEU A 32 -19.98 4.63 -19.52
CA LEU A 32 -21.33 4.07 -19.66
C LEU A 32 -21.63 3.03 -18.56
N ILE A 33 -20.69 2.13 -18.26
CA ILE A 33 -20.90 1.05 -17.29
C ILE A 33 -20.79 1.57 -15.84
N PHE A 34 -19.86 2.48 -15.56
CA PHE A 34 -19.49 2.85 -14.18
C PHE A 34 -19.74 4.33 -13.82
N GLY A 35 -20.19 5.14 -14.77
CA GLY A 35 -20.35 6.58 -14.61
C GLY A 35 -19.04 7.37 -14.77
N PRO A 36 -19.15 8.70 -14.87
CA PRO A 36 -17.99 9.58 -15.01
C PRO A 36 -17.16 9.64 -13.71
N LEU A 37 -15.89 10.05 -13.85
CA LEU A 37 -15.07 10.46 -12.71
C LEU A 37 -15.66 11.73 -12.11
N ARG A 38 -15.87 11.73 -10.79
CA ARG A 38 -16.44 12.87 -10.06
C ARG A 38 -15.37 13.62 -9.30
N SER A 39 -14.42 12.90 -8.72
CA SER A 39 -13.33 13.50 -7.95
C SER A 39 -12.15 12.54 -7.83
N VAL A 40 -10.98 13.12 -7.53
CA VAL A 40 -9.78 12.42 -7.11
C VAL A 40 -9.36 12.97 -5.75
N ALA A 41 -9.08 12.09 -4.79
CA ALA A 41 -8.57 12.44 -3.47
C ALA A 41 -7.27 11.71 -3.16
N ASP A 42 -6.50 12.24 -2.23
CA ASP A 42 -5.36 11.62 -1.58
C ASP A 42 -5.82 10.69 -0.44
N PHE A 43 -5.13 9.58 -0.27
CA PHE A 43 -5.32 8.65 0.84
C PHE A 43 -3.96 8.07 1.25
N TYR A 44 -3.67 8.04 2.54
CA TYR A 44 -2.37 7.65 3.05
C TYR A 44 -2.53 6.43 3.95
N LEU A 45 -1.91 5.30 3.61
CA LEU A 45 -1.93 4.11 4.46
C LEU A 45 -0.66 4.06 5.32
N PRO A 46 -0.78 3.82 6.64
CA PRO A 46 0.38 3.64 7.49
C PRO A 46 1.04 2.29 7.24
N PHE A 47 2.37 2.28 7.13
CA PHE A 47 3.19 1.08 7.04
C PHE A 47 4.26 1.09 8.15
N ARG A 48 4.46 -0.07 8.75
CA ARG A 48 5.59 -0.36 9.64
C ARG A 48 6.70 -1.01 8.83
N LEU A 49 7.92 -0.52 8.98
CA LEU A 49 9.08 -1.03 8.26
C LEU A 49 9.79 -2.11 9.08
N PHE A 50 10.29 -3.13 8.39
CA PHE A 50 11.05 -4.23 8.96
C PHE A 50 12.29 -4.49 8.12
N GLN A 51 13.42 -4.69 8.79
CA GLN A 51 14.58 -5.34 8.19
C GLN A 51 14.41 -6.85 8.41
N VAL A 52 14.33 -7.60 7.31
CA VAL A 52 14.14 -9.05 7.33
C VAL A 52 15.41 -9.71 6.83
N GLU A 53 15.97 -10.58 7.66
CA GLU A 53 17.12 -11.42 7.32
C GLU A 53 16.66 -12.84 7.03
N VAL A 54 17.21 -13.44 5.97
CA VAL A 54 16.89 -14.78 5.52
C VAL A 54 18.16 -15.60 5.49
N GLY A 55 18.20 -16.68 6.27
CA GLY A 55 19.22 -17.71 6.16
C GLY A 55 18.72 -18.88 5.31
N ASN A 56 19.52 -19.37 4.37
CA ASN A 56 19.21 -20.60 3.62
C ASN A 56 20.50 -21.32 3.21
N ALA A 57 20.76 -22.49 3.80
CA ALA A 57 21.95 -23.31 3.54
C ALA A 57 23.28 -22.51 3.55
N GLY A 58 23.45 -21.65 4.56
CA GLY A 58 24.64 -20.79 4.72
C GLY A 58 24.63 -19.49 3.92
N LYS A 59 23.67 -19.27 3.00
CA LYS A 59 23.46 -17.97 2.36
C LYS A 59 22.63 -17.05 3.25
N ARG A 60 22.94 -15.76 3.23
CA ARG A 60 22.19 -14.72 3.93
C ARG A 60 21.76 -13.64 2.96
N ASP A 61 20.47 -13.35 2.95
CA ASP A 61 19.87 -12.25 2.19
C ASP A 61 19.14 -11.30 3.15
N GLN A 62 19.12 -10.01 2.81
CA GLN A 62 18.44 -8.98 3.58
C GLN A 62 17.38 -8.28 2.72
N HIS A 63 16.26 -7.93 3.34
CA HIS A 63 15.15 -7.24 2.69
C HIS A 63 14.59 -6.14 3.59
N ILE A 64 14.22 -5.02 2.99
CA ILE A 64 13.46 -3.97 3.67
C ILE A 64 11.99 -4.10 3.24
N LEU A 65 11.11 -4.40 4.20
CA LEU A 65 9.71 -4.70 3.95
C LEU A 65 8.80 -3.79 4.76
N GLY A 66 7.76 -3.25 4.12
CA GLY A 66 6.67 -2.55 4.76
C GLY A 66 5.48 -3.48 4.97
N LEU A 67 4.93 -3.47 6.18
CA LEU A 67 3.65 -4.06 6.50
C LEU A 67 2.61 -2.97 6.72
N GLU A 68 1.54 -2.99 5.95
CA GLU A 68 0.36 -2.13 6.16
C GLU A 68 -0.18 -2.31 7.59
N ALA A 69 -0.31 -1.21 8.33
CA ALA A 69 -0.36 -1.22 9.79
C ALA A 69 -1.77 -1.04 10.39
N VAL A 70 -2.82 -1.00 9.56
CA VAL A 70 -4.24 -0.96 9.94
C VAL A 70 -4.78 -2.37 10.18
N MET A 71 -4.66 -3.27 9.19
CA MET A 71 -5.15 -4.65 9.29
C MET A 71 -4.08 -5.69 8.94
N GLY A 72 -3.00 -5.30 8.26
CA GLY A 72 -2.00 -6.23 7.79
C GLY A 72 -2.56 -7.18 6.75
N VAL A 73 -3.42 -6.71 5.84
CA VAL A 73 -4.04 -7.55 4.79
C VAL A 73 -3.39 -7.38 3.43
N LEU A 74 -2.75 -6.23 3.19
CA LEU A 74 -2.03 -5.96 1.94
C LEU A 74 -0.80 -6.85 1.79
N ASP A 75 -0.35 -7.05 0.56
CA ASP A 75 0.92 -7.72 0.31
C ASP A 75 2.07 -6.85 0.84
N LEU A 76 3.21 -7.47 1.15
CA LEU A 76 4.34 -6.74 1.71
C LEU A 76 4.85 -5.71 0.72
N TYR A 77 5.08 -4.49 1.19
CA TYR A 77 5.65 -3.43 0.39
C TYR A 77 7.18 -3.60 0.38
N HIS A 78 7.74 -4.03 -0.73
CA HIS A 78 9.18 -4.14 -0.88
C HIS A 78 9.83 -2.78 -1.12
N PHE A 79 10.94 -2.54 -0.43
CA PHE A 79 11.85 -1.43 -0.65
C PHE A 79 13.22 -1.97 -1.05
N GLU A 80 13.90 -1.26 -1.95
CA GLU A 80 15.28 -1.58 -2.33
C GLU A 80 16.24 -1.22 -1.20
N GLU A 81 16.02 -0.06 -0.59
CA GLU A 81 16.74 0.46 0.58
C GLU A 81 15.79 1.19 1.54
N ILE A 82 16.29 1.59 2.70
CA ILE A 82 15.50 2.39 3.64
C ILE A 82 15.27 3.77 3.02
N PRO A 83 14.02 4.26 2.87
CA PRO A 83 13.75 5.52 2.20
C PRO A 83 14.46 6.71 2.85
N GLY A 84 15.16 7.49 2.03
CA GLY A 84 15.94 8.64 2.44
C GLY A 84 15.12 9.92 2.63
N ALA A 85 15.79 10.99 3.08
CA ALA A 85 15.14 12.29 3.30
C ALA A 85 14.60 12.94 2.01
N SER A 86 15.18 12.61 0.84
CA SER A 86 14.71 13.07 -0.46
C SER A 86 13.41 12.40 -0.90
N GLU A 87 13.14 11.19 -0.41
CA GLU A 87 11.96 10.39 -0.76
C GLU A 87 10.82 10.57 0.23
N ILE A 88 11.08 11.10 1.42
CA ILE A 88 10.08 11.32 2.47
C ILE A 88 9.69 12.79 2.52
N ILE A 89 8.38 13.05 2.53
CA ILE A 89 7.78 14.37 2.70
C ILE A 89 6.91 14.42 3.97
N SER A 90 6.78 15.61 4.55
CA SER A 90 5.76 15.88 5.58
C SER A 90 4.45 16.28 4.93
N VAL A 91 3.34 15.70 5.37
CA VAL A 91 2.01 16.06 4.89
C VAL A 91 1.09 16.33 6.08
N ASP A 92 0.41 17.46 6.08
CA ASP A 92 -0.68 17.76 7.02
C ASP A 92 -1.99 17.28 6.42
N THR A 93 -2.56 16.19 6.96
CA THR A 93 -3.78 15.61 6.41
C THR A 93 -4.64 14.96 7.49
N ARG A 94 -5.88 14.65 7.13
CA ARG A 94 -6.78 13.76 7.87
C ARG A 94 -7.10 12.48 7.10
N ASN A 95 -6.59 12.37 5.86
CA ASN A 95 -6.93 11.29 4.93
C ASN A 95 -6.06 10.06 5.16
N HIS A 96 -5.96 9.63 6.42
CA HIS A 96 -5.22 8.46 6.81
C HIS A 96 -5.96 7.70 7.92
N PRO A 97 -6.01 6.36 7.88
CA PRO A 97 -6.45 5.57 9.01
C PRO A 97 -5.34 5.53 10.07
N GLU A 98 -5.73 5.18 11.30
CA GLU A 98 -4.79 4.91 12.39
C GLU A 98 -4.15 3.53 12.23
N SER A 99 -2.89 3.40 12.67
CA SER A 99 -2.30 2.08 12.87
C SER A 99 -2.97 1.37 14.05
N ARG A 100 -3.33 0.10 13.83
CA ARG A 100 -4.01 -0.75 14.83
C ARG A 100 -3.24 -2.02 15.16
N LEU A 101 -2.19 -2.35 14.42
CA LEU A 101 -1.35 -3.49 14.72
C LEU A 101 -0.35 -3.16 15.83
N ASN A 102 -0.30 -4.01 16.86
CA ASN A 102 0.79 -3.99 17.83
C ASN A 102 2.06 -4.63 17.25
N ASP A 103 3.19 -4.36 17.90
CA ASP A 103 4.53 -4.74 17.43
C ASP A 103 4.69 -6.26 17.26
N ALA A 104 4.27 -7.03 18.26
CA ALA A 104 4.36 -8.49 18.24
C ALA A 104 3.56 -9.09 17.08
N ARG A 105 2.32 -8.62 16.88
CA ARG A 105 1.46 -9.08 15.78
C ARG A 105 1.99 -8.66 14.42
N ALA A 106 2.52 -7.44 14.30
CA ALA A 106 3.12 -6.95 13.07
C ALA A 106 4.35 -7.79 12.68
N GLN A 107 5.21 -8.11 13.65
CA GLN A 107 6.38 -8.97 13.45
C GLN A 107 5.99 -10.39 13.01
N GLU A 108 5.00 -10.98 13.66
CA GLU A 108 4.49 -12.30 13.27
C GLU A 108 3.93 -12.30 11.84
N LEU A 109 3.15 -11.26 11.49
CA LEU A 109 2.54 -11.13 10.15
C LEU A 109 3.59 -10.94 9.04
N VAL A 110 4.63 -10.14 9.26
CA VAL A 110 5.67 -9.94 8.23
C VAL A 110 6.43 -11.22 7.98
N ILE A 111 6.81 -11.98 9.03
CA ILE A 111 7.50 -13.27 8.89
C ILE A 111 6.61 -14.26 8.12
N ASN A 112 5.36 -14.45 8.54
CA ASN A 112 4.45 -15.40 7.92
C ASN A 112 4.16 -15.07 6.45
N LYS A 113 3.95 -13.79 6.13
CA LYS A 113 3.71 -13.35 4.74
C LYS A 113 4.96 -13.53 3.87
N PHE A 114 6.11 -13.15 4.39
CA PHE A 114 7.36 -13.25 3.65
C PHE A 114 7.75 -14.70 3.41
N GLN A 115 7.60 -15.56 4.41
CA GLN A 115 7.78 -17.01 4.30
C GLN A 115 6.88 -17.61 3.20
N ARG A 116 5.58 -17.27 3.20
CA ARG A 116 4.66 -17.69 2.13
C ARG A 116 5.12 -17.21 0.74
N ALA A 117 5.60 -15.97 0.65
CA ALA A 117 6.11 -15.42 -0.61
C ALA A 117 7.34 -16.20 -1.09
N LEU A 118 8.27 -16.57 -0.20
CA LEU A 118 9.42 -17.42 -0.53
C LEU A 118 8.97 -18.80 -1.05
N PHE A 119 8.04 -19.47 -0.36
CA PHE A 119 7.50 -20.77 -0.79
C PHE A 119 6.83 -20.72 -2.16
N SER A 120 6.14 -19.61 -2.48
CA SER A 120 5.50 -19.44 -3.79
C SER A 120 6.49 -19.29 -4.96
N LYS A 121 7.74 -18.88 -4.70
CA LYS A 121 8.77 -18.67 -5.73
C LYS A 121 9.52 -19.95 -6.14
N GLY A 122 9.24 -21.09 -5.50
CA GLY A 122 9.76 -22.40 -5.89
C GLY A 122 10.21 -23.23 -4.69
N PHE A 123 9.62 -24.43 -4.56
CA PHE A 123 9.82 -25.38 -3.45
C PHE A 123 11.22 -26.02 -3.36
N PHE A 124 12.16 -25.69 -4.26
CA PHE A 124 13.25 -26.63 -4.57
C PHE A 124 14.57 -26.44 -3.83
N ARG A 125 14.78 -25.41 -3.01
CA ARG A 125 16.10 -25.19 -2.36
C ARG A 125 16.05 -24.50 -0.99
N MET A 126 15.02 -24.70 -0.17
CA MET A 126 15.02 -24.20 1.20
C MET A 126 15.51 -25.29 2.16
N ARG A 127 16.74 -25.14 2.66
CA ARG A 127 17.33 -25.98 3.71
C ARG A 127 17.76 -25.06 4.84
N GLU A 128 17.42 -25.42 6.08
CA GLU A 128 17.74 -24.62 7.28
C GLU A 128 17.24 -23.17 7.15
N LEU A 129 16.01 -22.99 6.64
CA LEU A 129 15.42 -21.67 6.46
C LEU A 129 15.25 -20.98 7.82
N SER A 130 15.92 -19.86 8.02
CA SER A 130 15.68 -18.95 9.13
C SER A 130 15.19 -17.61 8.60
N ILE A 131 14.17 -17.04 9.25
CA ILE A 131 13.65 -15.72 8.93
C ILE A 131 13.56 -14.96 10.24
N VAL A 132 14.27 -13.83 10.30
CA VAL A 132 14.23 -12.92 11.44
C VAL A 132 13.78 -11.56 10.93
N ALA A 133 12.81 -10.94 11.61
CA ALA A 133 12.33 -9.61 11.28
C ALA A 133 12.59 -8.68 12.46
N ALA A 134 13.39 -7.64 12.24
CA ALA A 134 13.62 -6.56 13.20
C ALA A 134 12.80 -5.32 12.78
N PRO A 135 12.00 -4.72 13.67
CA PRO A 135 11.27 -3.49 13.34
C PRO A 135 12.26 -2.34 13.15
N LEU A 136 12.03 -1.53 12.12
CA LEU A 136 12.71 -0.26 11.93
C LEU A 136 11.90 0.87 12.57
N PRO A 137 12.55 1.85 13.20
CA PRO A 137 11.85 2.90 13.94
C PRO A 137 11.04 3.82 13.01
N GLY A 138 9.87 4.20 13.51
CA GLY A 138 8.98 5.15 12.86
C GLY A 138 7.92 4.51 11.97
N GLU A 139 6.87 5.29 11.72
CA GLU A 139 5.80 4.96 10.78
C GLU A 139 6.01 5.73 9.48
N LEU A 140 5.77 5.06 8.35
CA LEU A 140 5.86 5.64 7.02
C LEU A 140 4.52 5.46 6.30
N TYR A 141 4.00 6.53 5.75
CA TYR A 141 2.74 6.49 5.01
C TYR A 141 2.97 6.36 3.52
N ILE A 142 2.29 5.40 2.89
CA ILE A 142 2.31 5.24 1.44
C ILE A 142 1.13 6.02 0.85
N PRO A 143 1.37 6.97 -0.07
CA PRO A 143 0.31 7.74 -0.71
C PRO A 143 -0.41 6.93 -1.79
N TYR A 144 -1.72 7.07 -1.84
CA TYR A 144 -2.60 6.52 -2.85
C TYR A 144 -3.50 7.62 -3.42
N TRP A 145 -3.74 7.57 -4.73
CA TRP A 145 -4.79 8.34 -5.36
C TRP A 145 -6.09 7.54 -5.39
N VAL A 146 -7.19 8.20 -5.07
CA VAL A 146 -8.53 7.61 -5.00
C VAL A 146 -9.44 8.30 -6.00
N GLY A 147 -9.85 7.58 -7.05
CA GLY A 147 -10.83 8.05 -8.02
C GLY A 147 -12.24 7.62 -7.66
N PHE A 148 -13.13 8.58 -7.41
CA PHE A 148 -14.55 8.34 -7.15
C PHE A 148 -15.35 8.49 -8.45
N ARG A 149 -16.05 7.42 -8.83
CA ARG A 149 -16.88 7.36 -10.03
C ARG A 149 -18.33 7.08 -9.68
N GLY A 150 -19.25 7.61 -10.46
CA GLY A 150 -20.66 7.25 -10.27
C GLY A 150 -21.68 8.15 -10.96
N SER A 151 -22.90 7.62 -11.01
CA SER A 151 -24.12 8.32 -11.36
C SER A 151 -25.18 8.06 -10.27
N GLY A 152 -25.86 9.13 -9.83
CA GLY A 152 -26.81 9.06 -8.72
C GLY A 152 -26.17 8.56 -7.42
N MET A 153 -26.79 7.58 -6.76
CA MET A 153 -26.35 7.03 -5.47
C MET A 153 -25.30 5.90 -5.56
N ARG A 154 -24.85 5.51 -6.76
CA ARG A 154 -23.88 4.42 -6.94
C ARG A 154 -22.47 4.99 -7.06
N ALA A 155 -21.68 4.91 -5.99
CA ALA A 155 -20.26 5.26 -5.99
C ALA A 155 -19.37 4.02 -6.17
N ARG A 156 -18.46 4.07 -7.14
CA ARG A 156 -17.36 3.12 -7.30
C ARG A 156 -16.05 3.83 -7.03
N VAL A 157 -15.11 3.08 -6.46
CA VAL A 157 -13.80 3.60 -6.10
C VAL A 157 -12.73 2.85 -6.88
N SER A 158 -11.81 3.60 -7.48
CA SER A 158 -10.54 3.09 -8.01
C SER A 158 -9.41 3.65 -7.15
N VAL A 159 -8.40 2.85 -6.87
CA VAL A 159 -7.26 3.27 -6.06
C VAL A 159 -5.98 3.01 -6.83
N MET A 160 -5.04 3.92 -6.75
CA MET A 160 -3.72 3.81 -7.37
C MET A 160 -2.65 4.05 -6.31
N ASP A 161 -1.65 3.16 -6.24
CA ASP A 161 -0.41 3.40 -5.52
C ASP A 161 0.34 4.55 -6.21
N ALA A 162 0.47 5.69 -5.52
CA ALA A 162 1.04 6.90 -6.11
C ALA A 162 2.57 6.85 -6.18
N VAL A 163 3.23 5.87 -5.56
CA VAL A 163 4.68 5.66 -5.61
C VAL A 163 5.03 4.68 -6.72
N ARG A 164 4.29 3.58 -6.82
CA ARG A 164 4.52 2.51 -7.81
C ARG A 164 3.78 2.70 -9.13
N HIS A 165 2.95 3.73 -9.23
CA HIS A 165 2.08 3.99 -10.38
C HIS A 165 1.25 2.76 -10.78
N ARG A 166 0.59 2.14 -9.81
CA ARG A 166 -0.14 0.87 -10.01
C ARG A 166 -1.58 0.97 -9.53
N ILE A 167 -2.53 0.58 -10.39
CA ILE A 167 -3.92 0.40 -9.96
C ILE A 167 -4.01 -0.76 -8.97
N GLU A 168 -4.57 -0.46 -7.81
CA GLU A 168 -4.68 -1.38 -6.69
C GLU A 168 -5.96 -2.20 -6.68
N GLY A 169 -5.83 -3.39 -6.08
CA GLY A 169 -6.85 -4.43 -6.08
C GLY A 169 -7.97 -4.23 -5.04
N SER A 170 -8.74 -5.30 -4.84
CA SER A 170 -9.87 -5.33 -3.90
C SER A 170 -9.47 -5.08 -2.45
N LYS A 171 -8.28 -5.50 -2.02
CA LYS A 171 -7.82 -5.34 -0.63
C LYS A 171 -7.68 -3.87 -0.22
N VAL A 172 -7.02 -3.05 -1.05
CA VAL A 172 -6.87 -1.61 -0.77
C VAL A 172 -8.23 -0.91 -0.82
N ARG A 173 -9.07 -1.25 -1.81
CA ARG A 173 -10.44 -0.72 -1.88
C ARG A 173 -11.26 -1.07 -0.63
N TYR A 174 -11.15 -2.30 -0.14
CA TYR A 174 -11.83 -2.75 1.07
C TYR A 174 -11.36 -1.97 2.31
N LEU A 175 -10.05 -1.77 2.48
CA LEU A 175 -9.51 -0.94 3.56
C LEU A 175 -10.05 0.47 3.51
N LEU A 176 -9.99 1.12 2.34
CA LEU A 176 -10.49 2.47 2.13
C LEU A 176 -12.00 2.56 2.42
N GLN A 177 -12.80 1.64 1.88
CA GLN A 177 -14.24 1.63 2.11
C GLN A 177 -14.58 1.43 3.60
N THR A 178 -13.92 0.47 4.26
CA THR A 178 -14.10 0.21 5.69
C THR A 178 -13.77 1.44 6.52
N TRP A 179 -12.69 2.16 6.18
CA TRP A 179 -12.32 3.41 6.86
C TRP A 179 -13.33 4.54 6.59
N LEU A 180 -13.75 4.74 5.34
CA LEU A 180 -14.73 5.78 4.98
C LEU A 180 -16.11 5.58 5.63
N THR A 181 -16.49 4.34 5.93
CA THR A 181 -17.77 4.00 6.56
C THR A 181 -17.67 3.75 8.06
N ALA A 182 -16.47 3.85 8.65
CA ALA A 182 -16.30 3.70 10.08
C ALA A 182 -17.00 4.87 10.80
N PRO A 183 -17.73 4.62 11.91
CA PRO A 183 -18.28 5.69 12.72
C PRO A 183 -17.13 6.58 13.22
N SER A 184 -17.30 7.89 13.01
CA SER A 184 -16.35 8.93 13.46
C SER A 184 -16.47 9.21 14.95
#